data_AF-A0AAN7C633-F1
#
_entry.id   AF-A0AAN7C633-F1
#
_cell.length_a   1.000
_cell.length_b   1.000
_cell.length_c   1.000
_cell.angle_alpha   90.00
_cell.angle_beta   90.00
_cell.angle_gamma   90.00
#
_symmetry.space_group_name_H-M   'P 1'
#
loop_
_entity.id
_entity.type
_entity.pdbx_description
1 polymer ?
#
loop_
_entity_poly.entity_id
_entity_poly.type
_entity_poly.pdbx_seq_one_letter_code
_entity_poly.pdbx_strand_id
1 'polypeptide(L)'
;MGATYTSAGGSAVVGEKDRVTYKPQGAVVSSPGSGKTTTVYIPITNPSTQQDPLTKVSVECKGTAASATDLVVYFGNTSAYSDTVPNGSQDFDLVPNKFQLQADAKPYGIDVSMDVSFTSDTGTFEIYSVTLQFGSP
;
A
#
# COMPACT_ATOMS: atom_id res chain seq x y z
N MET A 1 0.04 26.02 17.76
CA MET A 1 -0.21 24.59 18.08
C MET A 1 0.44 23.81 16.96
N GLY A 2 1.37 22.90 17.27
CA GLY A 2 2.08 22.10 16.28
C GLY A 2 1.14 21.04 15.68
N ALA A 3 1.37 20.67 14.43
CA ALA A 3 0.54 19.69 13.73
C ALA A 3 0.54 18.35 14.47
N THR A 4 -0.65 17.84 14.79
CA THR A 4 -0.83 16.46 15.22
C THR A 4 -0.75 15.59 13.97
N TYR A 5 0.19 14.65 13.93
CA TYR A 5 0.27 13.64 12.88
C TYR A 5 -0.31 12.33 13.40
N THR A 6 -1.13 11.66 12.60
CA THR A 6 -1.64 10.32 12.89
C THR A 6 -1.26 9.37 11.77
N SER A 7 -0.88 8.14 12.12
CA SER A 7 -0.45 7.13 11.16
C SER A 7 -1.26 5.87 11.32
N ALA A 8 -1.62 5.23 10.22
CA ALA A 8 -2.21 3.91 10.20
C ALA A 8 -1.37 2.96 9.36
N GLY A 9 -1.16 1.74 9.84
CA GLY A 9 -0.32 0.74 9.19
C GLY A 9 -1.04 -0.59 8.96
N GLY A 10 -0.64 -1.30 7.91
CA GLY A 10 -1.10 -2.66 7.60
C GLY A 10 0.04 -3.53 7.05
N SER A 11 0.05 -4.80 7.43
CA SER A 11 0.97 -5.82 6.93
C SER A 11 0.26 -7.09 6.43
N ALA A 12 -1.06 -7.16 6.63
CA ALA A 12 -1.89 -8.22 6.06
C ALA A 12 -2.09 -7.93 4.57
N VAL A 13 -1.92 -8.94 3.71
CA VAL A 13 -1.99 -8.80 2.26
C VAL A 13 -2.98 -9.80 1.70
N VAL A 14 -4.10 -9.33 1.17
CA VAL A 14 -5.10 -10.15 0.50
C VAL A 14 -4.80 -10.17 -1.00
N GLY A 15 -4.79 -11.36 -1.58
CA GLY A 15 -4.56 -11.57 -3.00
C GLY A 15 -5.00 -12.97 -3.40
N GLU A 16 -4.64 -13.43 -4.59
CA GLU A 16 -4.91 -14.81 -4.99
C GLU A 16 -4.33 -15.79 -3.95
N LYS A 17 -5.19 -16.70 -3.45
CA LYS A 17 -4.97 -17.49 -2.23
C LYS A 17 -3.67 -18.29 -2.22
N ASP A 18 -3.17 -18.69 -3.38
CA ASP A 18 -1.98 -19.52 -3.52
C ASP A 18 -0.68 -18.73 -3.77
N ARG A 19 -0.77 -17.40 -3.83
CA ARG A 19 0.37 -16.52 -4.16
C ARG A 19 0.90 -15.72 -2.99
N VAL A 20 0.09 -15.52 -1.95
CA VAL A 20 0.48 -14.78 -0.76
C VAL A 20 0.82 -15.75 0.36
N THR A 21 2.08 -15.73 0.79
CA THR A 21 2.56 -16.45 1.98
C THR A 21 2.83 -15.44 3.09
N TYR A 22 2.23 -15.66 4.26
CA TYR A 22 2.45 -14.82 5.43
C TYR A 22 3.64 -15.32 6.25
N LYS A 23 4.49 -14.38 6.66
CA LYS A 23 5.64 -14.58 7.56
C LYS A 23 5.48 -13.67 8.78
N PRO A 24 6.20 -13.95 9.89
CA PRO A 24 6.19 -13.07 11.05
C PRO A 24 6.58 -11.61 10.74
N GLN A 25 7.38 -11.39 9.69
CA GLN A 25 7.88 -10.07 9.29
C GLN A 25 7.03 -9.38 8.19
N GLY A 26 5.97 -10.02 7.67
CA GLY A 26 5.17 -9.45 6.59
C GLY A 26 4.61 -10.51 5.63
N ALA A 27 4.29 -10.11 4.41
CA ALA A 27 3.77 -11.00 3.38
C ALA A 27 4.75 -11.16 2.21
N VAL A 28 4.76 -12.33 1.59
CA VAL A 28 5.51 -12.61 0.38
C VAL A 28 4.53 -12.94 -0.73
N VAL A 29 4.58 -12.16 -1.81
CA VAL A 29 3.81 -12.36 -3.03
C VAL A 29 4.70 -13.08 -4.04
N SER A 30 4.25 -14.24 -4.50
CA SER A 30 5.00 -15.10 -5.42
C SER A 30 4.57 -14.85 -6.85
N SER A 31 5.52 -14.95 -7.78
CA SER A 31 5.26 -14.73 -9.20
C SER A 31 4.14 -15.64 -9.73
N PRO A 32 3.17 -15.07 -10.47
CA PRO A 32 2.20 -15.85 -11.22
C PRO A 32 2.72 -16.30 -12.60
N GLY A 33 3.96 -15.93 -12.93
CA GLY A 33 4.62 -16.15 -14.21
C GLY A 33 5.41 -14.91 -14.64
N SER A 34 6.38 -15.10 -15.53
CA SER A 34 7.19 -14.02 -16.09
C SER A 34 6.36 -13.10 -16.99
N GLY A 35 6.58 -11.79 -16.87
CA GLY A 35 5.84 -10.76 -17.59
C GLY A 35 4.38 -10.62 -17.14
N LYS A 36 4.05 -11.11 -15.95
CA LYS A 36 2.70 -11.03 -15.37
C LYS A 36 2.66 -10.04 -14.22
N THR A 37 1.48 -9.50 -14.00
CA THR A 37 1.17 -8.60 -12.89
C THR A 37 0.11 -9.24 -12.00
N THR A 38 0.21 -9.02 -10.70
CA THR A 38 -0.85 -9.34 -9.74
C THR A 38 -1.16 -8.11 -8.89
N THR A 39 -2.44 -7.91 -8.61
CA THR A 39 -2.88 -6.90 -7.65
C THR A 39 -2.95 -7.53 -6.26
N VAL A 40 -2.45 -6.83 -5.26
CA VAL A 40 -2.62 -7.19 -3.85
C VAL A 40 -3.30 -6.06 -3.09
N TYR A 41 -4.05 -6.40 -2.05
CA TYR A 41 -4.80 -5.47 -1.21
C TYR A 41 -4.29 -5.53 0.21
N ILE A 42 -3.92 -4.38 0.78
CA ILE A 42 -3.49 -4.24 2.17
C ILE A 42 -4.56 -3.47 2.92
N PRO A 43 -5.39 -4.15 3.75
CA PRO A 43 -6.31 -3.45 4.63
C PRO A 43 -5.54 -2.71 5.72
N ILE A 44 -5.87 -1.44 5.89
CA ILE A 44 -5.32 -0.52 6.87
C ILE A 44 -6.47 0.02 7.72
N THR A 45 -6.26 0.06 9.04
CA THR A 45 -7.28 0.60 9.94
C THR A 45 -7.41 2.10 9.75
N ASN A 46 -8.61 2.67 9.85
CA ASN A 46 -8.75 4.13 9.81
C ASN A 46 -7.92 4.80 10.91
N PRO A 47 -7.31 5.97 10.65
CA PRO A 47 -6.68 6.77 11.68
C PRO A 47 -7.71 7.21 12.73
N SER A 48 -7.23 7.50 13.94
CA SER A 48 -8.06 8.04 15.04
C SER A 48 -8.73 9.38 14.69
N THR A 49 -8.10 10.16 13.81
CA THR A 49 -8.60 11.45 13.32
C THR A 49 -8.83 11.34 11.82
N GLN A 50 -10.09 11.52 11.42
CA GLN A 50 -10.54 11.38 10.02
C GLN A 50 -10.58 12.72 9.27
N GLN A 51 -10.30 13.83 9.97
CA GLN A 51 -10.36 15.18 9.40
C GLN A 51 -9.05 15.63 8.76
N ASP A 52 -7.95 14.95 9.09
CA ASP A 52 -6.64 15.27 8.56
C ASP A 52 -6.47 14.67 7.15
N PRO A 53 -5.90 15.41 6.19
CA PRO A 53 -5.64 14.88 4.86
C PRO A 53 -4.48 13.88 4.88
N LEU A 54 -4.53 12.90 3.97
CA LEU A 54 -3.41 12.01 3.66
C LEU A 54 -2.25 12.84 3.07
N THR A 55 -1.10 12.79 3.74
CA THR A 55 0.12 13.54 3.38
C THR A 55 1.21 12.65 2.82
N LYS A 56 1.19 11.35 3.14
CA LYS A 56 2.22 10.40 2.71
C LYS A 56 1.70 8.96 2.73
N VAL A 57 2.11 8.19 1.74
CA VAL A 57 2.06 6.72 1.75
C VAL A 57 3.49 6.20 1.75
N SER A 58 3.87 5.43 2.76
CA SER A 58 5.18 4.79 2.87
C SER A 58 5.02 3.29 2.75
N VAL A 59 5.84 2.64 1.93
CA VAL A 59 5.84 1.18 1.77
C VAL A 59 7.25 0.66 2.02
N GLU A 60 7.36 -0.27 2.97
CA GLU A 60 8.59 -1.03 3.22
C GLU A 60 8.49 -2.37 2.51
N CYS A 61 9.38 -2.61 1.55
CA CYS A 61 9.27 -3.75 0.65
C CYS A 61 10.61 -4.16 0.04
N LYS A 62 10.61 -5.37 -0.51
CA LYS A 62 11.75 -5.91 -1.26
C LYS A 62 11.28 -6.75 -2.44
N GLY A 63 11.63 -6.30 -3.64
CA GLY A 63 11.39 -7.02 -4.89
C GLY A 63 12.62 -7.79 -5.34
N THR A 64 12.44 -9.07 -5.67
CA THR A 64 13.43 -9.90 -6.36
C THR A 64 12.83 -10.36 -7.67
N ALA A 65 13.32 -9.83 -8.79
CA ALA A 65 12.69 -9.98 -10.11
C ALA A 65 11.20 -9.59 -10.13
N ALA A 66 10.81 -8.68 -9.23
CA ALA A 66 9.46 -8.16 -9.07
C ALA A 66 9.53 -6.70 -8.62
N SER A 67 8.53 -5.89 -8.98
CA SER A 67 8.42 -4.50 -8.56
C SER A 67 6.96 -4.08 -8.46
N ALA A 68 6.63 -3.29 -7.44
CA ALA A 68 5.41 -2.50 -7.43
C ALA A 68 5.44 -1.50 -8.59
N THR A 69 4.30 -1.34 -9.26
CA THR A 69 4.15 -0.52 -10.48
C THR A 69 3.16 0.60 -10.25
N ASP A 70 2.02 0.29 -9.66
CA ASP A 70 0.99 1.28 -9.30
C ASP A 70 0.49 1.00 -7.89
N LEU A 71 0.09 2.06 -7.20
CA LEU A 71 -0.54 2.00 -5.88
C LEU A 71 -1.81 2.84 -5.90
N VAL A 72 -2.88 2.31 -5.30
CA VAL A 72 -4.16 3.00 -5.15
C VAL A 72 -4.60 2.89 -3.70
N VAL A 73 -5.00 4.02 -3.11
CA VAL A 73 -5.61 4.06 -1.78
C VAL A 73 -7.11 4.24 -1.95
N TYR A 74 -7.89 3.37 -1.31
CA TYR A 74 -9.34 3.40 -1.29
C TYR A 74 -9.86 3.75 0.10
N PHE A 75 -10.85 4.64 0.16
CA PHE A 75 -11.66 4.85 1.35
C PHE A 75 -13.05 4.23 1.08
N GLY A 76 -13.32 3.11 1.75
CA GLY A 76 -14.43 2.22 1.35
C GLY A 76 -14.27 1.77 -0.10
N ASN A 77 -15.28 2.02 -0.94
CA ASN A 77 -15.25 1.64 -2.36
C ASN A 77 -14.75 2.75 -3.30
N THR A 78 -14.27 3.88 -2.74
CA THR A 78 -13.89 5.05 -3.54
C THR A 78 -12.37 5.16 -3.60
N SER A 79 -11.81 5.23 -4.81
CA SER A 79 -10.39 5.55 -5.00
C SER A 79 -10.13 7.00 -4.57
N ALA A 80 -9.30 7.17 -3.54
CA ALA A 80 -8.90 8.46 -3.00
C ALA A 80 -7.59 8.93 -3.62
N TYR A 81 -6.61 8.04 -3.74
CA TYR A 81 -5.29 8.32 -4.29
C TYR A 81 -4.89 7.23 -5.27
N SER A 82 -4.18 7.60 -6.33
CA SER A 82 -3.51 6.66 -7.21
C SER A 82 -2.25 7.33 -7.75
N ASP A 83 -1.16 6.58 -7.77
CA ASP A 83 0.10 7.01 -8.35
C ASP A 83 0.92 5.83 -8.84
N THR A 84 1.81 6.12 -9.79
CA THR A 84 2.79 5.17 -10.28
C THR A 84 3.96 5.12 -9.30
N VAL A 85 4.45 3.93 -9.01
CA VAL A 85 5.51 3.70 -8.03
C VAL A 85 6.89 3.78 -8.69
N PRO A 86 7.71 4.80 -8.38
CA PRO A 86 9.10 4.80 -8.79
C PRO A 86 9.92 3.84 -7.94
N ASN A 87 10.79 3.04 -8.56
CA ASN A 87 11.68 2.10 -7.87
C ASN A 87 10.96 1.13 -6.93
N GLY A 88 9.77 0.64 -7.31
CA GLY A 88 8.92 -0.20 -6.45
C GLY A 88 9.48 -1.59 -6.10
N SER A 89 10.77 -1.87 -6.34
CA SER A 89 11.46 -3.08 -5.87
C SER A 89 12.17 -2.89 -4.51
N GLN A 90 12.10 -1.69 -3.93
CA GLN A 90 12.68 -1.31 -2.64
C GLN A 90 11.75 -0.32 -1.95
N ASP A 91 12.02 0.02 -0.69
CA ASP A 91 11.23 0.99 0.08
C ASP A 91 10.98 2.29 -0.72
N PHE A 92 9.74 2.76 -0.67
CA PHE A 92 9.32 3.95 -1.40
C PHE A 92 8.27 4.77 -0.65
N ASP A 93 8.26 6.06 -0.98
CA ASP A 93 7.34 7.04 -0.46
C ASP A 93 6.58 7.69 -1.61
N LEU A 94 5.28 7.90 -1.40
CA LEU A 94 4.40 8.62 -2.31
C LEU A 94 3.76 9.79 -1.56
N VAL A 95 3.79 10.98 -2.17
CA VAL A 95 3.28 12.22 -1.60
C VAL A 95 2.06 12.67 -2.41
N PRO A 96 0.84 12.58 -1.86
CA PRO A 96 -0.36 13.00 -2.57
C PRO A 96 -0.34 14.52 -2.85
N ASN A 97 -0.38 14.90 -4.11
CA ASN A 97 -0.38 16.30 -4.55
C ASN A 97 -1.75 17.02 -4.37
N LYS A 98 -2.76 16.35 -3.78
CA LYS A 98 -4.12 16.89 -3.62
C LYS A 98 -4.51 16.99 -2.15
N PHE A 99 -4.76 18.22 -1.70
CA PHE A 99 -4.92 18.64 -0.31
C PHE A 99 -6.19 18.15 0.44
N GLN A 100 -6.96 17.18 -0.07
CA GLN A 100 -8.28 16.84 0.50
C GLN A 100 -8.59 15.33 0.56
N LEU A 101 -7.59 14.48 0.65
CA LEU A 101 -7.81 13.03 0.83
C LEU A 101 -8.00 12.72 2.32
N GLN A 102 -9.18 13.04 2.85
CA GLN A 102 -9.58 12.72 4.21
C GLN A 102 -10.10 11.27 4.29
N ALA A 103 -9.74 10.54 5.34
CA ALA A 103 -10.27 9.20 5.56
C ALA A 103 -11.80 9.24 5.75
N ASP A 104 -12.52 8.23 5.22
CA ASP A 104 -13.98 8.14 5.39
C ASP A 104 -14.33 7.97 6.88
N ALA A 105 -15.35 8.69 7.35
CA ALA A 105 -15.85 8.61 8.72
C ALA A 105 -16.49 7.25 9.06
N LYS A 106 -16.84 6.47 8.04
CA LYS A 106 -17.41 5.13 8.20
C LYS A 106 -16.34 4.11 8.59
N PRO A 107 -16.69 3.06 9.36
CA PRO A 107 -15.73 2.10 9.91
C PRO A 107 -15.22 1.07 8.89
N TYR A 108 -15.37 1.32 7.60
CA TYR A 108 -14.99 0.36 6.55
C TYR A 108 -13.48 0.12 6.47
N GLY A 109 -12.68 1.04 7.01
CA GLY A 109 -11.22 1.01 6.90
C GLY A 109 -10.74 1.62 5.59
N ILE A 110 -9.43 1.50 5.38
CA ILE A 110 -8.71 1.94 4.19
C ILE A 110 -8.16 0.69 3.52
N ASP A 111 -8.30 0.56 2.20
CA ASP A 111 -7.63 -0.49 1.45
C ASP A 111 -6.55 0.14 0.56
N VAL A 112 -5.36 -0.41 0.59
CA VAL A 112 -4.29 -0.04 -0.35
C VAL A 112 -4.16 -1.17 -1.36
N SER A 113 -4.48 -0.93 -2.63
CA SER A 113 -4.12 -1.86 -3.68
C SER A 113 -2.75 -1.54 -4.24
N MET A 114 -1.98 -2.57 -4.57
CA MET A 114 -0.69 -2.41 -5.21
C MET A 114 -0.54 -3.44 -6.32
N ASP A 115 -0.20 -2.97 -7.50
CA ASP A 115 0.08 -3.82 -8.66
C ASP A 115 1.57 -4.19 -8.67
N VAL A 116 1.84 -5.48 -8.60
CA VAL A 116 3.20 -6.04 -8.58
C VAL A 116 3.46 -6.77 -9.89
N SER A 117 4.42 -6.28 -10.66
CA SER A 117 4.89 -6.87 -11.91
C SER A 117 6.07 -7.80 -11.66
N PHE A 118 6.12 -8.95 -12.33
CA PHE A 118 7.18 -9.95 -12.21
C PHE A 118 7.90 -10.13 -13.54
N THR A 119 9.23 -10.12 -13.50
CA THR A 119 10.12 -10.33 -14.66
C THR A 119 10.68 -11.76 -14.74
N SER A 120 10.35 -12.61 -13.75
CA SER A 120 10.75 -14.02 -13.68
C SER A 120 9.60 -14.88 -13.12
N ASP A 121 9.54 -16.14 -13.54
CA ASP A 121 8.62 -17.15 -12.98
C ASP A 121 8.89 -17.47 -11.51
N THR A 122 10.10 -17.15 -11.02
CA THR A 122 10.53 -17.35 -9.63
C THR A 122 10.64 -16.04 -8.84
N GLY A 123 10.15 -14.93 -9.41
CA GLY A 123 10.19 -13.63 -8.76
C GLY A 123 9.36 -13.61 -7.47
N THR A 124 9.80 -12.82 -6.51
CA THR A 124 9.10 -12.63 -5.23
C THR A 124 9.06 -11.16 -4.87
N PHE A 125 7.96 -10.75 -4.25
CA PHE A 125 7.79 -9.41 -3.72
C PHE A 125 7.41 -9.49 -2.24
N GLU A 126 8.28 -9.00 -1.37
CA GLU A 126 8.08 -8.99 0.07
C GLU A 126 7.53 -7.63 0.49
N ILE A 127 6.47 -7.63 1.29
CA ILE A 127 5.82 -6.44 1.84
C ILE A 127 5.92 -6.55 3.36
N TYR A 128 6.70 -5.66 3.97
CA TYR A 128 6.91 -5.65 5.42
C TYR A 128 5.87 -4.76 6.11
N SER A 129 5.65 -3.55 5.57
CA SER A 129 4.65 -2.63 6.08
C SER A 129 4.16 -1.67 5.00
N VAL A 130 2.91 -1.23 5.14
CA VAL A 130 2.36 -0.07 4.43
C VAL A 130 1.84 0.90 5.49
N THR A 131 2.29 2.14 5.44
CA THR A 131 1.92 3.18 6.40
C THR A 131 1.32 4.39 5.68
N LEU A 132 0.17 4.85 6.16
CA LEU A 132 -0.51 6.06 5.71
C LEU A 132 -0.34 7.14 6.77
N GLN A 133 0.20 8.29 6.39
CA GLN A 133 0.37 9.44 7.27
C GLN A 133 -0.69 10.50 6.99
N PHE A 134 -1.41 10.91 8.03
CA PHE A 134 -2.40 11.99 7.98
C PHE A 134 -1.94 13.14 8.87
N GLY A 135 -2.16 14.38 8.42
CA GLY A 135 -1.83 15.57 9.20
C GLY A 135 -1.89 16.84 8.38
N SER A 136 -1.33 17.92 8.92
CA SER A 136 -1.17 19.16 8.16
C SER A 136 -0.11 18.98 7.06
N PRO A 137 -0.37 19.45 5.82
CA PRO A 137 0.61 19.45 4.73
C PRO A 137 1.82 20.35 5.04
#